data_AF-A0A3Q7HC78-F1
#
_entry.id   AF-A0A3Q7HC78-F1
#
_cell.length_a   1.000
_cell.length_b   1.000
_cell.length_c   1.000
_cell.angle_alpha   90.00
_cell.angle_beta   90.00
_cell.angle_gamma   90.00
#
_symmetry.space_group_name_H-M   'P 1'
#
loop_
_entity.id
_entity.type
_entity.pdbx_description
1 polymer ?
#
loop_
_entity_poly.entity_id
_entity_poly.type
_entity_poly.pdbx_seq_one_letter_code
_entity_poly.pdbx_strand_id
1 'polypeptide(L)'
;MHMFSKEHNVLGGFAFIGEGIQVATCVAFTRKYKMEVLKEDDCDHVTLSFFGDGTCNNGQFYECLNMAALWKLPIIFVDENNLWAIGMSHLRSTFDPEI
;
A
#
# COMPACT_ATOMS: atom_id res chain seq x y z
N MET A 1 -6.52 1.39 16.86
CA MET A 1 -5.29 2.17 16.61
C MET A 1 -5.40 2.89 15.27
N HIS A 2 -6.25 3.91 15.14
CA HIS A 2 -6.46 4.67 13.90
C HIS A 2 -5.77 6.02 14.02
N MET A 3 -4.45 6.03 13.81
CA MET A 3 -3.62 7.22 13.96
C MET A 3 -3.51 7.95 12.62
N PHE A 4 -3.57 9.27 12.67
CA PHE A 4 -3.37 10.16 11.52
C PHE A 4 -2.44 11.29 11.95
N SER A 5 -1.48 11.66 11.10
CA SER A 5 -0.63 12.82 11.35
C SER A 5 -0.26 13.51 10.06
N LYS A 6 -0.84 14.69 9.83
CA LYS A 6 -0.51 15.54 8.69
C LYS A 6 0.95 16.01 8.74
N GLU A 7 1.42 16.41 9.93
CA GLU A 7 2.78 16.92 10.14
C GLU A 7 3.85 15.88 9.74
N HIS A 8 3.60 14.60 10.04
CA HIS A 8 4.52 13.50 9.78
C HIS A 8 4.20 12.74 8.49
N ASN A 9 3.28 13.24 7.64
CA ASN A 9 2.80 12.57 6.43
C ASN A 9 2.25 11.15 6.65
N VAL A 10 1.66 10.88 7.82
CA VAL A 10 0.99 9.62 8.13
C VAL A 10 -0.48 9.74 7.74
N LEU A 11 -0.85 9.08 6.64
CA LEU A 11 -2.16 9.19 6.00
C LEU A 11 -3.32 8.57 6.79
N GLY A 12 -3.04 7.72 7.78
CA GLY A 12 -4.09 7.07 8.57
C GLY A 12 -3.82 5.59 8.82
N GLY A 13 -4.35 5.09 9.94
CA GLY A 13 -4.66 3.67 10.11
C GLY A 13 -6.13 3.43 9.76
N PHE A 14 -6.41 2.50 8.87
CA PHE A 14 -7.77 2.19 8.38
C PHE A 14 -8.37 0.99 9.10
N ALA A 15 -9.70 0.89 9.14
CA ALA A 15 -10.40 -0.17 9.87
C ALA A 15 -10.54 -1.46 9.06
N PHE A 16 -10.63 -1.35 7.74
CA PHE A 16 -10.74 -2.50 6.87
C PHE A 16 -9.38 -2.94 6.34
N ILE A 17 -9.18 -4.26 6.31
CA ILE A 17 -8.00 -4.87 5.71
C ILE A 17 -7.97 -4.53 4.23
N GLY A 18 -6.84 -4.06 3.73
CA GLY A 18 -6.66 -3.68 2.33
C GLY A 18 -6.99 -2.23 1.99
N GLU A 19 -7.80 -1.52 2.78
CA GLU A 19 -8.24 -0.14 2.50
C GLU A 19 -7.06 0.84 2.34
N GLY A 20 -6.05 0.71 3.21
CA GLY A 20 -4.86 1.56 3.17
C GLY A 20 -4.01 1.40 1.90
N ILE A 21 -4.08 0.24 1.23
CA ILE A 21 -3.30 -0.01 0.02
C ILE A 21 -3.81 0.85 -1.14
N GLN A 22 -5.12 0.94 -1.34
CA GLN A 22 -5.69 1.80 -2.40
C GLN A 22 -5.38 3.27 -2.14
N VAL A 23 -5.52 3.72 -0.90
CA VAL A 23 -5.22 5.12 -0.53
C VAL A 23 -3.76 5.44 -0.82
N ALA A 24 -2.84 4.56 -0.45
CA ALA A 24 -1.42 4.73 -0.75
C ALA A 24 -1.14 4.78 -2.26
N THR A 25 -1.75 3.90 -3.06
CA THR A 25 -1.62 3.92 -4.53
C THR A 25 -2.11 5.23 -5.13
N CYS A 26 -3.26 5.75 -4.69
CA CYS A 26 -3.78 7.03 -5.14
C CYS A 26 -2.88 8.22 -4.76
N VAL A 27 -2.28 8.19 -3.56
CA VAL A 27 -1.33 9.22 -3.15
C VAL A 27 -0.06 9.16 -3.99
N ALA A 28 0.47 7.97 -4.27
CA ALA A 28 1.63 7.80 -5.16
C ALA A 28 1.34 8.32 -6.58
N PHE A 29 0.15 8.03 -7.12
CA PHE A 29 -0.31 8.59 -8.38
C PHE A 29 -0.36 10.13 -8.32
N THR A 30 -0.90 10.69 -7.24
CA THR A 30 -1.00 12.14 -7.06
C THR A 30 0.39 12.81 -7.05
N ARG A 31 1.38 12.19 -6.40
CA ARG A 31 2.77 12.68 -6.41
C ARG A 31 3.35 12.70 -7.82
N LYS A 32 3.22 11.57 -8.53
CA LYS A 32 3.65 11.47 -9.93
C LYS A 32 2.96 12.49 -10.83
N TYR A 33 1.65 12.64 -10.70
CA TYR A 33 0.86 13.56 -11.53
C TYR A 33 1.24 15.03 -11.29
N LYS A 34 1.43 15.42 -10.02
CA LYS A 34 1.91 16.78 -9.67
C LYS A 34 3.28 17.07 -10.27
N MET A 35 4.18 16.10 -10.22
CA MET A 35 5.52 16.22 -10.80
C MET A 35 5.50 16.28 -12.34
N GLU A 36 4.90 15.30 -13.01
CA GLU A 36 5.04 15.12 -14.46
C GLU A 36 4.06 15.98 -15.29
N VAL A 37 2.84 16.20 -14.77
CA VAL A 37 1.77 16.87 -15.51
C VAL A 37 1.60 18.32 -15.06
N LEU A 38 1.46 18.53 -13.75
CA LEU A 38 1.25 19.88 -13.20
C LEU A 38 2.56 20.68 -13.09
N LYS A 39 3.72 20.01 -13.15
CA LYS A 39 5.06 20.60 -13.03
C LYS A 39 5.21 21.44 -11.75
N GLU A 40 4.63 20.95 -10.65
CA GLU A 40 4.83 21.54 -9.33
C GLU A 40 6.23 21.19 -8.81
N ASP A 41 6.87 22.15 -8.13
CA ASP A 41 8.11 21.91 -7.41
C ASP A 41 7.87 21.01 -6.17
N ASP A 42 8.94 20.43 -5.60
CA ASP A 42 8.90 19.63 -4.36
C ASP A 42 7.93 18.42 -4.38
N CYS A 43 7.94 17.66 -5.49
CA CYS A 43 7.09 16.48 -5.68
C CYS A 43 7.83 15.14 -5.62
N ASP A 44 9.11 15.14 -5.24
CA ASP A 44 9.99 13.95 -5.20
C ASP A 44 9.78 13.12 -3.92
N HIS A 45 8.54 12.67 -3.71
CA HIS A 45 8.15 11.86 -2.57
C HIS A 45 7.76 10.44 -2.98
N VAL A 46 8.16 9.47 -2.17
CA VAL A 46 7.76 8.07 -2.28
C VAL A 46 6.70 7.75 -1.24
N THR A 47 5.63 7.07 -1.66
CA THR A 47 4.60 6.59 -0.73
C THR A 47 4.98 5.21 -0.18
N LEU A 48 4.86 5.01 1.14
CA LEU A 48 5.01 3.71 1.78
C LEU A 48 3.62 3.16 2.13
N SER A 49 3.36 1.90 1.79
CA SER A 49 2.14 1.19 2.16
C SER A 49 2.48 -0.02 3.01
N PHE A 50 2.21 0.05 4.31
CA PHE A 50 2.41 -1.05 5.25
C PHE A 50 1.13 -1.86 5.41
N PHE A 51 1.24 -3.18 5.36
CA PHE A 51 0.15 -4.12 5.54
C PHE A 51 0.71 -5.48 5.97
N GLY A 52 -0.13 -6.38 6.51
CA GLY A 52 0.28 -7.73 6.88
C GLY A 52 -0.06 -8.78 5.81
N ASP A 53 0.49 -9.98 5.94
CA ASP A 53 0.44 -11.09 4.99
C ASP A 53 -0.99 -11.50 4.60
N GLY A 54 -1.91 -11.47 5.56
CA GLY A 54 -3.33 -11.73 5.30
C GLY A 54 -3.95 -10.78 4.27
N THR A 55 -3.41 -9.57 4.13
CA THR A 55 -3.90 -8.56 3.19
C THR A 55 -3.63 -8.97 1.74
N CYS A 56 -2.54 -9.71 1.48
CA CYS A 56 -2.14 -10.18 0.15
C CYS A 56 -3.18 -11.10 -0.50
N ASN A 57 -4.11 -11.67 0.28
CA ASN A 57 -5.21 -12.50 -0.23
C ASN A 57 -6.43 -11.68 -0.72
N ASN A 58 -6.41 -10.35 -0.56
CA ASN A 58 -7.48 -9.48 -1.08
C ASN A 58 -7.19 -9.11 -2.55
N GLY A 59 -8.22 -9.12 -3.40
CA GLY A 59 -8.07 -8.72 -4.82
C GLY A 59 -7.54 -7.29 -4.99
N GLN A 60 -7.93 -6.41 -4.07
CA GLN A 60 -7.46 -5.05 -3.89
C GLN A 60 -5.93 -4.90 -3.88
N PHE A 61 -5.20 -5.87 -3.31
CA PHE A 61 -3.74 -5.87 -3.30
C PHE A 61 -3.18 -6.02 -4.72
N TYR A 62 -3.65 -7.03 -5.47
CA TYR A 62 -3.22 -7.29 -6.84
C TYR A 62 -3.60 -6.17 -7.81
N GLU A 63 -4.78 -5.60 -7.65
CA GLU A 63 -5.21 -4.43 -8.43
C GLU A 63 -4.22 -3.27 -8.23
N CYS A 64 -3.89 -2.94 -6.98
CA CYS A 64 -2.98 -1.86 -6.66
C CYS A 64 -1.55 -2.11 -7.16
N LEU A 65 -1.04 -3.34 -7.03
CA LEU A 65 0.26 -3.74 -7.56
C LEU A 65 0.32 -3.59 -9.09
N ASN A 66 -0.71 -4.09 -9.78
CA ASN A 66 -0.78 -4.01 -11.23
C ASN A 66 -0.81 -2.55 -11.70
N MET A 67 -1.61 -1.70 -11.06
CA MET A 67 -1.69 -0.27 -11.38
C MET A 67 -0.38 0.46 -11.06
N ALA A 68 0.25 0.15 -9.93
CA ALA A 68 1.54 0.72 -9.55
C ALA A 68 2.63 0.38 -10.57
N ALA A 69 2.69 -0.88 -11.02
CA ALA A 69 3.64 -1.33 -12.04
C ALA A 69 3.35 -0.70 -13.40
N LEU A 70 2.11 -0.77 -13.88
CA LEU A 70 1.68 -0.24 -15.17
C LEU A 70 1.97 1.26 -15.28
N TRP A 71 1.63 2.02 -14.23
CA TRP A 71 1.81 3.47 -14.21
C TRP A 71 3.17 3.90 -13.70
N LYS A 72 4.06 2.99 -13.32
CA LYS A 72 5.38 3.29 -12.73
C LYS A 72 5.26 4.30 -11.59
N LEU A 73 4.44 3.98 -10.59
CA LEU A 73 4.16 4.86 -9.46
C LEU A 73 5.32 4.85 -8.44
N PRO A 74 5.60 5.99 -7.78
CA PRO A 74 6.59 6.08 -6.70
C PRO A 74 6.00 5.52 -5.40
N ILE A 75 5.88 4.20 -5.29
CA ILE A 75 5.32 3.49 -4.14
C ILE A 75 6.16 2.28 -3.75
N ILE A 76 6.29 2.05 -2.44
CA ILE A 76 6.86 0.83 -1.87
C ILE A 76 5.75 0.13 -1.06
N PHE A 77 5.48 -1.11 -1.42
CA PHE A 77 4.60 -2.00 -0.68
C PHE A 77 5.45 -2.77 0.33
N VAL A 78 5.09 -2.68 1.62
CA VAL A 78 5.80 -3.30 2.73
C VAL A 78 4.89 -4.31 3.39
N ASP A 79 5.19 -5.59 3.15
CA ASP A 79 4.48 -6.71 3.77
C ASP A 79 5.14 -7.07 5.12
N GLU A 80 4.38 -6.90 6.20
CA GLU A 80 4.75 -7.28 7.56
C GLU A 80 4.32 -8.73 7.82
N ASN A 81 4.98 -9.66 7.14
CA ASN A 81 4.65 -11.08 7.24
C ASN A 81 5.06 -11.66 8.60
N ASN A 82 4.07 -11.83 9.48
CA ASN A 82 4.27 -12.45 10.79
C ASN A 82 3.76 -13.90 10.85
N LEU A 83 3.45 -14.48 9.68
CA LEU A 83 2.93 -15.84 9.46
C LEU A 83 1.47 -16.07 9.91
N TRP A 84 0.76 -15.03 10.37
CA TRP A 84 -0.59 -15.16 10.93
C TRP A 84 -1.53 -13.97 10.64
N ALA A 85 -2.68 -14.28 10.07
CA ALA A 85 -3.83 -13.38 9.99
C ALA A 85 -4.91 -13.79 10.99
N ILE A 86 -4.87 -13.21 12.19
CA ILE A 86 -5.75 -13.53 13.34
C ILE A 86 -5.63 -15.02 13.75
N GLY A 87 -6.45 -15.90 13.18
CA GLY A 87 -6.43 -17.35 13.43
C GLY A 87 -5.97 -18.17 12.22
N MET A 88 -5.74 -17.51 11.09
CA MET A 88 -5.33 -18.14 9.84
C MET A 88 -3.80 -18.13 9.75
N SER A 89 -3.21 -19.30 9.48
CA SER A 89 -1.75 -19.41 9.29
C SER A 89 -1.41 -19.19 7.82
N HIS A 90 -0.33 -18.46 7.55
CA HIS A 90 0.15 -18.12 6.21
C HIS A 90 0.30 -19.36 5.30
N LEU A 91 0.89 -20.43 5.81
CA LEU A 91 1.11 -21.68 5.06
C LEU A 91 -0.20 -22.38 4.62
N ARG A 92 -1.34 -21.99 5.18
CA ARG A 92 -2.66 -22.52 4.82
C ARG A 92 -3.51 -21.50 4.05
N SER A 93 -3.12 -20.23 4.00
CA SER A 93 -3.94 -19.15 3.41
C SER A 93 -3.69 -18.96 1.92
N THR A 94 -2.56 -19.40 1.40
CA THR A 94 -2.16 -19.29 -0.01
C THR A 94 -1.58 -20.61 -0.49
N PHE A 95 -1.70 -20.88 -1.79
CA PHE A 95 -1.05 -22.03 -2.42
C PHE A 95 0.46 -21.81 -2.55
N ASP A 96 0.88 -20.56 -2.79
CA ASP A 96 2.29 -20.17 -2.87
C ASP A 96 2.65 -19.35 -1.62
N PRO A 97 3.36 -19.95 -0.64
CA PRO A 97 3.69 -19.29 0.61
C PRO A 97 4.99 -18.46 0.52
N GLU A 98 5.72 -18.51 -0.59
CA GLU A 98 6.94 -17.72 -0.76
C GLU A 98 6.53 -16.30 -1.20
N ILE A 99 6.61 -15.34 -0.26
CA ILE A 99 6.48 -13.90 -0.51
C ILE A 99 7.86 -13.26 -0.34
#